data_AF-A0A4S1HKF6-F1
#
_entry.id   AF-A0A4S1HKF6-F1
#
_cell.length_a   1.000
_cell.length_b   1.000
_cell.length_c   1.000
_cell.angle_alpha   90.00
_cell.angle_beta   90.00
_cell.angle_gamma   90.00
#
_symmetry.space_group_name_H-M   'P 1'
#
loop_
_entity.id
_entity.type
_entity.pdbx_description
1 polymer ?
#
loop_
_entity_poly.entity_id
_entity_poly.type
_entity_poly.pdbx_seq_one_letter_code
_entity_poly.pdbx_strand_id
1 'polypeptide(L)'
;MIDQPKHGPCLFLFDGYAEGIEEPALSSFTGLLLASISSADPEGTVTAELRGGLPHLSDFAARITAVSRDVNNSSHTQSHDMNLYRLLIWDMAVSLSVGDIAPDYRTIMKVLGARREECLALSDLDPGIRALCDLKLRQTPGYLGCCPIDLGNPIQRRAFFDGLMHLALIEAGTVVQERTVEGDEDWALNGAAQFKPNGLTWVDHQFGMIPKRFRLPKVPVSERGMVSLDRFNRKSTVSVEGRVFETLRNATWTDTKGDAFSFSAAEPGRDILEAVLPDGKFTHYLFNRDHKDGGPKAKFLMDELGFEAEDWRYLAAQFYDALLISQPRDVELRRWERGYGARFNVYVEVTSRKGKSGVLRTGWMLAPGEIPSLSTAVPDRSEHAIKPPIPAVLRPEKTGNGWWEKLFVLADECGRNAHDAVLPTPMVLEEFEVIEEGECGSAYIVVKDARKGFARWLINTGRGERFYRGGAAIYSSSLSQSVERAEAYALSFARVLALNGVPSEVETYYS
;
A
#
# COMPACT_ATOMS: atom_id res chain seq x y z
N MET A 1 19.37 -23.75 -29.59
CA MET A 1 19.69 -22.78 -28.52
C MET A 1 18.78 -21.60 -28.73
N ILE A 2 17.89 -21.29 -27.79
CA ILE A 2 16.92 -20.20 -27.93
C ILE A 2 17.58 -18.95 -27.34
N ASP A 3 17.85 -17.95 -28.18
CA ASP A 3 18.43 -16.67 -27.77
C ASP A 3 17.46 -15.97 -26.81
N GLN A 4 17.94 -15.67 -25.60
CA GLN A 4 17.27 -14.76 -24.66
C GLN A 4 17.60 -13.30 -25.03
N PRO A 5 16.85 -12.32 -24.49
CA PRO A 5 17.19 -10.90 -24.63
C PRO A 5 18.66 -10.64 -24.32
N LYS A 6 19.38 -10.00 -25.24
CA LYS A 6 20.84 -9.82 -25.18
C LYS A 6 21.26 -8.55 -24.45
N HIS A 7 20.45 -7.50 -24.53
CA HIS A 7 20.80 -6.15 -24.11
C HIS A 7 19.89 -5.62 -23.00
N GLY A 8 18.69 -6.20 -22.86
CA GLY A 8 17.73 -5.91 -21.80
C GLY A 8 16.67 -4.88 -22.23
N PRO A 9 15.58 -4.77 -21.44
CA PRO A 9 14.47 -3.92 -21.79
C PRO A 9 14.75 -2.43 -21.60
N CYS A 10 14.10 -1.61 -22.43
CA CYS A 10 14.17 -0.16 -22.35
C CYS A 10 12.80 0.49 -22.56
N LEU A 11 12.66 1.70 -22.02
CA LEU A 11 11.46 2.53 -22.05
C LEU A 11 11.76 3.82 -22.80
N PHE A 12 10.98 4.15 -23.82
CA PHE A 12 10.93 5.48 -24.42
C PHE A 12 9.77 6.24 -23.77
N LEU A 13 10.08 7.39 -23.17
CA LEU A 13 9.12 8.18 -22.40
C LEU A 13 8.76 9.47 -23.16
N PHE A 14 7.46 9.78 -23.19
CA PHE A 14 6.91 10.94 -23.88
C PHE A 14 5.94 11.73 -22.98
N ASP A 15 5.77 13.03 -23.26
CA ASP A 15 4.69 13.90 -22.80
C ASP A 15 3.63 13.95 -23.90
N GLY A 16 2.53 13.23 -23.71
CA GLY A 16 1.41 13.15 -24.65
C GLY A 16 0.64 14.46 -24.84
N TYR A 17 0.87 15.45 -23.97
CA TYR A 17 0.23 16.77 -24.05
C TYR A 17 1.17 17.85 -24.61
N ALA A 18 2.33 17.46 -25.15
CA ALA A 18 3.22 18.39 -25.81
C ALA A 18 2.56 19.01 -27.05
N GLU A 19 2.86 20.29 -27.30
CA GLU A 19 2.34 21.01 -28.46
C GLU A 19 2.82 20.36 -29.76
N GLY A 20 1.89 20.16 -30.71
CA GLY A 20 2.18 19.56 -32.01
C GLY A 20 2.07 18.03 -32.06
N ILE A 21 1.56 17.39 -30.99
CA ILE A 21 1.24 15.95 -30.99
C ILE A 21 -0.19 15.71 -31.44
N GLU A 22 -0.36 14.81 -32.41
CA GLU A 22 -1.68 14.36 -32.87
C GLU A 22 -2.27 13.32 -31.92
N GLU A 23 -3.56 13.45 -31.63
CA GLU A 23 -4.31 12.51 -30.78
C GLU A 23 -4.86 11.32 -31.60
N PRO A 24 -4.81 10.08 -31.08
CA PRO A 24 -4.29 9.72 -29.76
C PRO A 24 -2.75 9.72 -29.73
N ALA A 25 -2.16 10.39 -28.73
CA ALA A 25 -0.71 10.58 -28.62
C ALA A 25 0.10 9.29 -28.75
N LEU A 26 -0.36 8.19 -28.14
CA LEU A 26 0.28 6.88 -28.24
C LEU A 26 0.47 6.40 -29.70
N SER A 27 -0.51 6.63 -30.58
CA SER A 27 -0.42 6.23 -31.99
C SER A 27 0.67 7.01 -32.72
N SER A 28 0.74 8.32 -32.48
CA SER A 28 1.75 9.21 -33.03
C SER A 28 3.16 8.79 -32.61
N PHE A 29 3.38 8.57 -31.31
CA PHE A 29 4.68 8.15 -30.79
C PHE A 29 5.07 6.75 -31.25
N THR A 30 4.11 5.83 -31.39
CA THR A 30 4.38 4.48 -31.89
C THR A 30 4.94 4.53 -33.31
N GLY A 31 4.33 5.33 -34.20
CA GLY A 31 4.84 5.49 -35.56
C GLY A 31 6.23 6.10 -35.63
N LEU A 32 6.51 7.09 -34.78
CA LEU A 32 7.82 7.72 -34.71
C LEU A 32 8.90 6.77 -34.17
N LEU A 33 8.58 5.96 -33.17
CA LEU A 33 9.49 4.93 -32.65
C LEU A 33 9.76 3.86 -33.71
N LEU A 34 8.72 3.33 -34.37
CA LEU A 34 8.88 2.34 -35.43
C LEU A 34 9.70 2.88 -36.61
N ALA A 35 9.47 4.11 -37.05
CA ALA A 35 10.28 4.76 -38.08
C ALA A 35 11.75 4.93 -37.64
N SER A 36 11.97 5.28 -36.37
CA SER A 36 13.30 5.43 -35.79
C SER A 36 14.08 4.12 -35.77
N ILE A 37 13.43 3.03 -35.30
CA ILE A 37 13.99 1.67 -35.29
C ILE A 37 14.28 1.22 -36.73
N SER A 38 13.30 1.30 -37.62
CA SER A 38 13.45 0.87 -39.02
C SER A 38 14.62 1.57 -39.73
N SER A 39 14.90 2.82 -39.39
CA SER A 39 16.02 3.55 -39.97
C SER A 39 17.34 3.35 -39.23
N ALA A 40 17.32 2.92 -37.96
CA ALA A 40 18.52 2.57 -37.19
C ALA A 40 18.96 1.10 -37.43
N ASP A 41 18.04 0.25 -37.86
CA ASP A 41 18.24 -1.18 -38.12
C ASP A 41 17.72 -1.56 -39.53
N PRO A 42 18.40 -1.11 -40.61
CA PRO A 42 17.94 -1.35 -41.98
C PRO A 42 17.93 -2.83 -42.38
N GLU A 43 18.71 -3.66 -41.68
CA GLU A 43 18.83 -5.10 -41.92
C GLU A 43 17.78 -5.93 -41.15
N GLY A 44 16.99 -5.30 -40.26
CA GLY A 44 15.93 -5.97 -39.51
C GLY A 44 16.43 -6.98 -38.47
N THR A 45 17.53 -6.67 -37.79
CA THR A 45 18.13 -7.51 -36.75
C THR A 45 17.42 -7.46 -35.40
N VAL A 46 16.62 -6.42 -35.14
CA VAL A 46 15.88 -6.24 -33.89
C VAL A 46 14.90 -7.39 -33.68
N THR A 47 14.93 -7.97 -32.48
CA THR A 47 13.99 -8.97 -32.01
C THR A 47 13.47 -8.55 -30.64
N ALA A 48 12.26 -8.01 -30.58
CA ALA A 48 11.72 -7.42 -29.36
C ALA A 48 10.19 -7.50 -29.29
N GLU A 49 9.64 -7.61 -28.09
CA GLU A 49 8.24 -7.30 -27.84
C GLU A 49 8.10 -5.78 -27.64
N LEU A 50 7.18 -5.16 -28.38
CA LEU A 50 6.80 -3.76 -28.22
C LEU A 50 5.51 -3.66 -27.39
N ARG A 51 5.58 -2.88 -26.32
CA ARG A 51 4.46 -2.57 -25.45
C ARG A 51 4.26 -1.06 -25.32
N GLY A 52 3.06 -0.61 -24.98
CA GLY A 52 2.83 0.81 -24.75
C GLY A 52 1.57 1.17 -23.98
N GLY A 53 1.41 2.47 -23.74
CA GLY A 53 0.29 3.10 -23.03
C GLY A 53 0.72 3.77 -21.72
N LEU A 54 -0.23 3.92 -20.80
CA LEU A 54 0.00 4.57 -19.51
C LEU A 54 0.64 3.60 -18.51
N PRO A 55 1.57 4.06 -17.65
CA PRO A 55 2.17 3.20 -16.65
C PRO A 55 1.19 2.89 -15.51
N HIS A 56 1.26 1.68 -14.99
CA HIS A 56 0.35 1.17 -13.96
C HIS A 56 0.78 1.55 -12.53
N LEU A 57 1.28 2.78 -12.31
CA LEU A 57 1.72 3.22 -10.99
C LEU A 57 0.56 3.42 -10.00
N SER A 58 -0.60 3.87 -10.48
CA SER A 58 -1.79 4.03 -9.65
C SER A 58 -2.29 2.71 -9.07
N ASP A 59 -2.08 1.60 -9.77
CA ASP A 59 -2.52 0.26 -9.33
C ASP A 59 -1.84 -0.15 -8.02
N PHE A 60 -0.61 0.29 -7.78
CA PHE A 60 0.11 0.06 -6.52
C PHE A 60 -0.46 0.87 -5.35
N ALA A 61 -1.09 2.01 -5.64
CA ALA A 61 -1.72 2.87 -4.66
C ALA A 61 -3.22 2.56 -4.49
N ALA A 62 -3.77 1.65 -5.29
CA ALA A 62 -5.17 1.29 -5.26
C ALA A 62 -5.55 0.57 -3.97
N ARG A 63 -6.69 0.95 -3.39
CA ARG A 63 -7.28 0.28 -2.23
C ARG A 63 -8.80 0.19 -2.37
N ILE A 64 -9.36 -0.92 -1.93
CA ILE A 64 -10.81 -1.10 -1.89
C ILE A 64 -11.36 -0.41 -0.66
N THR A 65 -12.28 0.54 -0.86
CA THR A 65 -12.92 1.30 0.24
C THR A 65 -14.40 0.97 0.42
N ALA A 66 -15.02 0.32 -0.55
CA ALA A 66 -16.37 -0.18 -0.43
C ALA A 66 -16.57 -1.41 -1.30
N VAL A 67 -17.46 -2.30 -0.86
CA VAL A 67 -17.91 -3.47 -1.63
C VAL A 67 -19.42 -3.58 -1.50
N SER A 68 -20.08 -3.90 -2.61
CA SER A 68 -21.51 -4.16 -2.63
C SER A 68 -21.85 -5.33 -3.53
N ARG A 69 -22.93 -6.02 -3.18
CA ARG A 69 -23.50 -7.09 -3.97
C ARG A 69 -25.01 -6.97 -3.92
N ASP A 70 -25.62 -7.06 -5.10
CA ASP A 70 -27.03 -7.30 -5.31
C ASP A 70 -27.23 -8.70 -5.90
N VAL A 71 -28.50 -9.08 -6.14
CA VAL A 71 -28.88 -10.42 -6.63
C VAL A 71 -28.07 -10.85 -7.87
N ASN A 72 -27.81 -9.93 -8.80
CA ASN A 72 -27.17 -10.23 -10.08
C ASN A 72 -25.82 -9.53 -10.31
N ASN A 73 -25.45 -8.58 -9.44
CA ASN A 73 -24.30 -7.70 -9.66
C ASN A 73 -23.41 -7.65 -8.41
N SER A 74 -22.11 -7.66 -8.60
CA SER A 74 -21.14 -7.25 -7.59
C SER A 74 -20.42 -6.00 -8.07
N SER A 75 -20.12 -5.09 -7.14
CA SER A 75 -19.39 -3.88 -7.41
C SER A 75 -18.48 -3.54 -6.24
N HIS A 76 -17.45 -2.75 -6.51
CA HIS A 76 -16.56 -2.24 -5.48
C HIS A 76 -16.16 -0.81 -5.82
N THR A 77 -15.86 -0.03 -4.79
CA THR A 77 -15.26 1.29 -4.94
C THR A 77 -13.77 1.17 -4.67
N GLN A 78 -12.98 1.64 -5.62
CA GLN A 78 -11.54 1.78 -5.50
C GLN A 78 -11.21 3.25 -5.22
N SER A 79 -10.40 3.48 -4.19
CA SER A 79 -9.73 4.76 -3.98
C SER A 79 -8.23 4.58 -4.14
N HIS A 80 -7.47 5.67 -4.07
CA HIS A 80 -6.03 5.64 -4.17
C HIS A 80 -5.41 6.30 -2.93
N ASP A 81 -4.38 5.68 -2.37
CA ASP A 81 -3.50 6.32 -1.41
C ASP A 81 -2.59 7.31 -2.15
N MET A 82 -2.95 8.59 -2.09
CA MET A 82 -2.23 9.65 -2.79
C MET A 82 -0.83 9.89 -2.22
N ASN A 83 -0.60 9.57 -0.94
CA ASN A 83 0.70 9.73 -0.30
C ASN A 83 1.68 8.64 -0.77
N LEU A 84 1.19 7.40 -0.91
CA LEU A 84 1.91 6.32 -1.57
C LEU A 84 2.13 6.61 -3.06
N TYR A 85 1.12 7.08 -3.79
CA TYR A 85 1.25 7.39 -5.20
C TYR A 85 2.31 8.48 -5.47
N ARG A 86 2.32 9.56 -4.68
CA ARG A 86 3.36 10.60 -4.74
C ARG A 86 4.76 10.05 -4.48
N LEU A 87 4.90 9.19 -3.46
CA LEU A 87 6.17 8.52 -3.16
C LEU A 87 6.64 7.66 -4.35
N LEU A 88 5.72 6.90 -4.96
CA LEU A 88 6.03 6.04 -6.12
C LEU A 88 6.43 6.85 -7.35
N ILE A 89 5.78 7.98 -7.63
CA ILE A 89 6.18 8.88 -8.73
C ILE A 89 7.63 9.32 -8.55
N TRP A 90 7.99 9.83 -7.36
CA TRP A 90 9.34 10.26 -7.07
C TRP A 90 10.35 9.10 -7.15
N ASP A 91 10.04 7.98 -6.51
CA ASP A 91 10.91 6.81 -6.49
C ASP A 91 11.19 6.28 -7.90
N MET A 92 10.15 6.16 -8.73
CA MET A 92 10.27 5.71 -10.11
C MET A 92 10.98 6.72 -11.00
N ALA A 93 10.76 8.02 -10.81
CA ALA A 93 11.48 9.05 -11.53
C ALA A 93 13.00 8.95 -11.29
N VAL A 94 13.41 8.78 -10.02
CA VAL A 94 14.82 8.55 -9.66
C VAL A 94 15.34 7.21 -10.20
N SER A 95 14.51 6.17 -10.21
CA SER A 95 14.89 4.85 -10.74
C SER A 95 15.07 4.85 -12.26
N LEU A 96 14.28 5.64 -12.98
CA LEU A 96 14.30 5.74 -14.45
C LEU A 96 15.37 6.69 -14.98
N SER A 97 15.81 7.67 -14.18
CA SER A 97 16.83 8.65 -14.58
C SER A 97 18.27 8.09 -14.61
N VAL A 98 18.43 6.76 -14.67
CA VAL A 98 19.74 6.09 -14.67
C VAL A 98 20.15 5.84 -16.12
N GLY A 99 21.32 6.32 -16.52
CA GLY A 99 21.92 6.09 -17.83
C GLY A 99 22.07 7.37 -18.66
N ASP A 100 22.96 7.31 -19.66
CA ASP A 100 23.47 8.51 -20.34
C ASP A 100 22.43 9.26 -21.18
N ILE A 101 21.41 8.55 -21.68
CA ILE A 101 20.35 9.10 -22.52
C ILE A 101 19.00 9.22 -21.77
N ALA A 102 18.97 8.82 -20.50
CA ALA A 102 17.78 8.95 -19.67
C ALA A 102 17.54 10.44 -19.33
N PRO A 103 16.29 10.90 -19.32
CA PRO A 103 15.96 12.23 -18.83
C PRO A 103 16.27 12.35 -17.34
N ASP A 104 16.49 13.58 -16.88
CA ASP A 104 16.66 13.84 -15.46
C ASP A 104 15.37 13.50 -14.68
N TYR A 105 15.52 13.15 -13.41
CA TYR A 105 14.40 12.68 -12.60
C TYR A 105 13.32 13.75 -12.42
N ARG A 106 13.63 15.05 -12.48
CA ARG A 106 12.61 16.11 -12.34
C ARG A 106 11.74 16.20 -13.58
N THR A 107 12.34 16.08 -14.76
CA THR A 107 11.61 16.02 -16.03
C THR A 107 10.65 14.83 -16.04
N ILE A 108 11.11 13.64 -15.62
CA ILE A 108 10.25 12.44 -15.49
C ILE A 108 9.12 12.70 -14.49
N MET A 109 9.46 13.19 -13.30
CA MET A 109 8.51 13.45 -12.22
C MET A 109 7.42 14.46 -12.64
N LYS A 110 7.76 15.50 -13.41
CA LYS A 110 6.81 16.49 -13.90
C LYS A 110 5.76 15.86 -14.81
N VAL A 111 6.18 15.00 -15.73
CA VAL A 111 5.27 14.34 -16.68
C VAL A 111 4.40 13.30 -15.96
N LEU A 112 5.00 12.43 -15.14
CA LEU A 112 4.27 11.43 -14.34
C LEU A 112 3.30 12.08 -13.35
N GLY A 113 3.72 13.14 -12.66
CA GLY A 113 2.89 13.85 -11.68
C GLY A 113 1.71 14.59 -12.33
N ALA A 114 1.89 15.05 -13.57
CA ALA A 114 0.82 15.68 -14.34
C ALA A 114 -0.09 14.65 -15.05
N ARG A 115 0.22 13.35 -14.99
CA ARG A 115 -0.48 12.28 -15.71
C ARG A 115 -0.54 12.52 -17.22
N ARG A 116 0.60 12.92 -17.78
CA ARG A 116 0.77 13.25 -19.20
C ARG A 116 1.68 12.27 -19.93
N GLU A 117 2.15 11.26 -19.22
CA GLU A 117 3.10 10.29 -19.74
C GLU A 117 2.48 9.40 -20.81
N GLU A 118 3.28 9.11 -21.84
CA GLU A 118 3.06 7.98 -22.74
C GLU A 118 4.31 7.13 -22.74
N CYS A 119 4.14 5.81 -22.57
CA CYS A 119 5.23 4.86 -22.49
C CYS A 119 5.26 3.98 -23.74
N LEU A 120 6.45 3.78 -24.30
CA LEU A 120 6.72 2.72 -25.28
C LEU A 120 7.92 1.90 -24.81
N ALA A 121 7.72 0.62 -24.54
CA ALA A 121 8.74 -0.26 -24.00
C ALA A 121 9.08 -1.40 -24.97
N LEU A 122 10.37 -1.72 -25.05
CA LEU A 122 10.89 -2.84 -25.84
C LEU A 122 11.52 -3.86 -24.91
N SER A 123 11.28 -5.15 -25.14
CA SER A 123 11.84 -6.23 -24.31
C SER A 123 13.35 -6.37 -24.44
N ASP A 124 13.90 -5.95 -25.59
CA ASP A 124 15.33 -5.97 -25.91
C ASP A 124 15.63 -4.93 -26.99
N LEU A 125 16.76 -4.23 -26.88
CA LEU A 125 17.22 -3.34 -27.94
C LEU A 125 18.74 -3.15 -27.85
N ASP A 126 19.45 -3.37 -28.96
CA ASP A 126 20.89 -3.12 -29.03
C ASP A 126 21.21 -1.66 -28.63
N PRO A 127 22.22 -1.40 -27.78
CA PRO A 127 22.55 -0.06 -27.32
C PRO A 127 22.85 0.94 -28.44
N GLY A 128 23.45 0.50 -29.54
CA GLY A 128 23.74 1.34 -30.70
C GLY A 128 22.47 1.75 -31.44
N ILE A 129 21.57 0.79 -31.68
CA ILE A 129 20.24 1.05 -32.27
C ILE A 129 19.44 1.98 -31.35
N ARG A 130 19.44 1.71 -30.03
CA ARG A 130 18.78 2.52 -29.01
C ARG A 130 19.26 3.97 -29.03
N ALA A 131 20.56 4.20 -29.09
CA ALA A 131 21.14 5.54 -29.14
C ALA A 131 20.75 6.29 -30.43
N LEU A 132 20.69 5.61 -31.57
CA LEU A 132 20.23 6.20 -32.82
C LEU A 132 18.73 6.53 -32.80
N CYS A 133 17.91 5.69 -32.17
CA CYS A 133 16.50 5.99 -31.95
C CYS A 133 16.31 7.22 -31.06
N ASP A 134 16.99 7.27 -29.92
CA ASP A 134 16.96 8.41 -28.99
C ASP A 134 17.37 9.72 -29.71
N LEU A 135 18.47 9.69 -30.48
CA LEU A 135 18.94 10.84 -31.23
C LEU A 135 17.88 11.38 -32.22
N LYS A 136 17.16 10.49 -32.90
CA LYS A 136 16.09 10.89 -33.84
C LYS A 136 14.87 11.42 -33.10
N LEU A 137 14.44 10.72 -32.06
CA LEU A 137 13.24 11.08 -31.29
C LEU A 137 13.42 12.39 -30.52
N ARG A 138 14.64 12.83 -30.20
CA ARG A 138 14.91 14.17 -29.64
C ARG A 138 14.46 15.33 -30.52
N GLN A 139 14.16 15.08 -31.80
CA GLN A 139 13.59 16.07 -32.71
C GLN A 139 12.05 16.12 -32.63
N THR A 140 11.44 15.18 -31.93
CA THR A 140 9.99 15.07 -31.75
C THR A 140 9.55 15.90 -30.54
N PRO A 141 8.51 16.74 -30.68
CA PRO A 141 7.86 17.36 -29.52
C PRO A 141 7.45 16.32 -28.47
N GLY A 142 7.62 16.65 -27.20
CA GLY A 142 7.21 15.76 -26.11
C GLY A 142 8.06 14.51 -25.89
N TYR A 143 9.11 14.21 -26.67
CA TYR A 143 10.03 13.14 -26.30
C TYR A 143 10.95 13.55 -25.15
N LEU A 144 11.02 12.72 -24.09
CA LEU A 144 11.86 13.00 -22.92
C LEU A 144 13.22 12.30 -23.01
N GLY A 145 13.24 11.05 -23.46
CA GLY A 145 14.45 10.23 -23.55
C GLY A 145 14.17 8.74 -23.41
N CYS A 146 15.24 7.95 -23.36
CA CYS A 146 15.18 6.50 -23.22
C CYS A 146 15.77 6.03 -21.87
N CYS A 147 14.97 5.31 -21.09
CA CYS A 147 15.33 4.81 -19.77
C CYS A 147 15.57 3.29 -19.82
N PRO A 148 16.63 2.74 -19.20
CA PRO A 148 16.72 1.31 -18.97
C PRO A 148 15.64 0.87 -17.98
N ILE A 149 15.06 -0.32 -18.20
CA ILE A 149 14.13 -0.93 -17.24
C ILE A 149 14.92 -1.91 -16.37
N ASP A 150 15.01 -1.62 -15.07
CA ASP A 150 15.59 -2.54 -14.10
C ASP A 150 14.65 -3.72 -13.85
N LEU A 151 14.99 -4.88 -14.43
CA LEU A 151 14.24 -6.12 -14.26
C LEU A 151 14.21 -6.62 -12.81
N GLY A 152 15.20 -6.23 -12.00
CA GLY A 152 15.29 -6.53 -10.57
C GLY A 152 14.50 -5.57 -9.69
N ASN A 153 13.96 -4.48 -10.25
CA ASN A 153 13.00 -3.62 -9.59
C ASN A 153 11.56 -4.03 -9.97
N PRO A 154 10.85 -4.78 -9.11
CA PRO A 154 9.55 -5.35 -9.47
C PRO A 154 8.47 -4.29 -9.69
N ILE A 155 8.55 -3.14 -9.02
CA ILE A 155 7.60 -2.03 -9.19
C ILE A 155 7.82 -1.41 -10.58
N GLN A 156 9.07 -1.10 -10.92
CA GLN A 156 9.41 -0.51 -12.22
C GLN A 156 9.06 -1.46 -13.37
N ARG A 157 9.45 -2.74 -13.28
CA ARG A 157 9.11 -3.77 -14.26
C ARG A 157 7.60 -3.88 -14.48
N ARG A 158 6.83 -3.92 -13.39
CA ARG A 158 5.37 -4.04 -13.49
C ARG A 158 4.73 -2.79 -14.06
N ALA A 159 5.14 -1.61 -13.64
CA ALA A 159 4.54 -0.35 -14.07
C ALA A 159 4.89 0.02 -15.52
N PHE A 160 6.13 -0.24 -15.95
CA PHE A 160 6.69 0.25 -17.23
C PHE A 160 6.96 -0.87 -18.26
N PHE A 161 6.55 -2.11 -17.98
CA PHE A 161 6.60 -3.19 -18.97
C PHE A 161 5.44 -4.17 -18.84
N ASP A 162 5.38 -4.94 -17.75
CA ASP A 162 4.40 -6.05 -17.65
C ASP A 162 2.94 -5.54 -17.60
N GLY A 163 2.72 -4.32 -17.13
CA GLY A 163 1.43 -3.63 -17.12
C GLY A 163 1.04 -2.97 -18.44
N LEU A 164 2.00 -2.63 -19.28
CA LEU A 164 1.74 -1.97 -20.56
C LEU A 164 1.03 -2.93 -21.54
N MET A 165 0.21 -2.36 -22.41
CA MET A 165 -0.50 -3.10 -23.45
C MET A 165 0.49 -3.70 -24.44
N HIS A 166 0.30 -4.98 -24.79
CA HIS A 166 1.02 -5.59 -25.90
C HIS A 166 0.59 -4.93 -27.21
N LEU A 167 1.54 -4.36 -27.96
CA LEU A 167 1.25 -3.69 -29.24
C LEU A 167 1.65 -4.57 -30.42
N ALA A 168 2.86 -5.12 -30.40
CA ALA A 168 3.39 -5.96 -31.47
C ALA A 168 4.61 -6.77 -31.02
N LEU A 169 5.02 -7.72 -31.86
CA LEU A 169 6.37 -8.26 -31.88
C LEU A 169 7.14 -7.63 -33.05
N ILE A 170 8.42 -7.33 -32.85
CA ILE A 170 9.34 -6.92 -33.91
C ILE A 170 10.32 -8.06 -34.10
N GLU A 171 10.41 -8.58 -35.32
CA GLU A 171 11.37 -9.63 -35.66
C GLU A 171 11.66 -9.66 -37.15
N ALA A 172 12.95 -9.88 -37.48
CA ALA A 172 13.39 -10.11 -38.85
C ALA A 172 12.90 -9.01 -39.81
N GLY A 173 12.97 -7.76 -39.35
CA GLY A 173 12.55 -6.62 -40.15
C GLY A 173 11.05 -6.42 -40.32
N THR A 174 10.24 -7.12 -39.53
CA THR A 174 8.78 -7.13 -39.62
C THR A 174 8.17 -6.69 -38.30
N VAL A 175 7.10 -5.88 -38.36
CA VAL A 175 6.17 -5.69 -37.25
C VAL A 175 5.09 -6.76 -37.34
N VAL A 176 4.91 -7.54 -36.29
CA VAL A 176 3.95 -8.64 -36.22
C VAL A 176 2.84 -8.26 -35.25
N GLN A 177 1.61 -8.11 -35.76
CA GLN A 177 0.42 -7.83 -34.97
C GLN A 177 -0.53 -9.04 -34.95
N GLU A 178 -1.26 -9.19 -33.86
CA GLU A 178 -2.30 -10.23 -33.75
C GLU A 178 -3.62 -9.74 -34.34
N ARG A 179 -4.32 -10.62 -35.07
CA ARG A 179 -5.71 -10.40 -35.49
C ARG A 179 -6.63 -10.33 -34.26
N THR A 180 -7.82 -9.77 -34.44
CA THR A 180 -8.88 -9.84 -33.42
C THR A 180 -9.32 -11.28 -33.18
N VAL A 181 -10.14 -11.51 -32.14
CA VAL A 181 -10.71 -12.84 -31.87
C VAL A 181 -11.59 -13.32 -33.04
N GLU A 182 -12.20 -12.38 -33.75
CA GLU A 182 -13.01 -12.57 -34.95
C GLU A 182 -12.16 -12.85 -36.20
N GLY A 183 -10.84 -12.64 -36.13
CA GLY A 183 -9.90 -12.82 -37.23
C GLY A 183 -9.71 -11.58 -38.10
N ASP A 184 -10.13 -10.41 -37.64
CA ASP A 184 -10.00 -9.14 -38.38
C ASP A 184 -8.61 -8.51 -38.19
N GLU A 185 -8.14 -7.83 -39.23
CA GLU A 185 -6.87 -7.08 -39.26
C GLU A 185 -7.13 -5.61 -38.88
N ASP A 186 -7.60 -5.40 -37.65
CA ASP A 186 -7.99 -4.08 -37.14
C ASP A 186 -6.83 -3.32 -36.50
N TRP A 187 -6.79 -2.01 -36.74
CA TRP A 187 -5.85 -1.05 -36.12
C TRP A 187 -4.36 -1.38 -36.32
N ALA A 188 -3.92 -1.41 -37.58
CA ALA A 188 -2.49 -1.40 -37.88
C ALA A 188 -1.78 -0.25 -37.15
N LEU A 189 -0.69 -0.55 -36.45
CA LEU A 189 0.11 0.48 -35.77
C LEU A 189 0.64 1.47 -36.81
N ASN A 190 0.63 2.75 -36.47
CA ASN A 190 1.16 3.78 -37.35
C ASN A 190 2.63 3.46 -37.72
N GLY A 191 2.99 3.60 -38.99
CA GLY A 191 4.33 3.27 -39.50
C GLY A 191 4.65 1.77 -39.67
N ALA A 192 3.81 0.84 -39.19
CA ALA A 192 4.11 -0.60 -39.25
C ALA A 192 4.19 -1.13 -40.69
N ALA A 193 3.29 -0.71 -41.57
CA ALA A 193 3.30 -1.15 -42.97
C ALA A 193 4.55 -0.66 -43.73
N GLN A 194 5.13 0.47 -43.32
CA GLN A 194 6.32 1.07 -43.91
C GLN A 194 7.62 0.62 -43.21
N PHE A 195 7.51 -0.18 -42.14
CA PHE A 195 8.64 -0.67 -41.39
C PHE A 195 9.53 -1.52 -42.29
N LYS A 196 10.84 -1.27 -42.29
CA LYS A 196 11.78 -1.96 -43.17
C LYS A 196 12.50 -3.10 -42.44
N PRO A 197 12.96 -4.13 -43.18
CA PRO A 197 12.72 -4.38 -44.61
C PRO A 197 11.32 -4.89 -45.01
N ASN A 198 10.53 -5.45 -44.09
CA ASN A 198 9.45 -6.38 -44.46
C ASN A 198 8.03 -5.92 -44.11
N GLY A 199 7.85 -4.75 -43.49
CA GLY A 199 6.56 -4.13 -43.22
C GLY A 199 5.81 -4.77 -42.05
N LEU A 200 4.50 -4.92 -42.23
CA LEU A 200 3.56 -5.46 -41.26
C LEU A 200 3.12 -6.86 -41.66
N THR A 201 3.05 -7.78 -40.71
CA THR A 201 2.44 -9.10 -40.87
C THR A 201 1.43 -9.35 -39.75
N TRP A 202 0.32 -9.99 -40.11
CA TRP A 202 -0.73 -10.39 -39.18
C TRP A 202 -0.67 -11.87 -38.86
N VAL A 203 -0.75 -12.21 -37.57
CA VAL A 203 -0.83 -13.58 -37.07
C VAL A 203 -2.17 -13.80 -36.36
N ASP A 204 -2.61 -15.06 -36.34
CA ASP A 204 -3.86 -15.40 -35.66
C ASP A 204 -3.72 -15.21 -34.15
N HIS A 205 -4.80 -14.72 -33.54
CA HIS A 205 -4.84 -14.40 -32.12
C HIS A 205 -4.46 -15.61 -31.25
N GLN A 206 -3.43 -15.47 -30.41
CA GLN A 206 -3.05 -16.48 -29.43
C GLN A 206 -3.08 -15.86 -28.03
N PHE A 207 -4.21 -16.02 -27.35
CA PHE A 207 -4.50 -15.42 -26.06
C PHE A 207 -3.31 -15.51 -25.07
N GLY A 208 -2.65 -14.37 -24.82
CA GLY A 208 -1.57 -14.25 -23.83
C GLY A 208 -0.31 -15.06 -24.10
N MET A 209 -0.12 -15.60 -25.32
CA MET A 209 1.02 -16.46 -25.65
C MET A 209 2.18 -15.69 -26.27
N ILE A 210 2.92 -14.94 -25.45
CA ILE A 210 4.19 -14.36 -25.89
C ILE A 210 5.21 -15.49 -26.14
N PRO A 211 5.85 -15.59 -27.33
CA PRO A 211 6.86 -16.62 -27.59
C PRO A 211 8.05 -16.50 -26.64
N LYS A 212 8.63 -17.63 -26.23
CA LYS A 212 9.64 -17.69 -25.15
C LYS A 212 10.83 -16.74 -25.33
N ARG A 213 11.29 -16.51 -26.58
CA ARG A 213 12.44 -15.64 -26.88
C ARG A 213 12.20 -14.16 -26.56
N PHE A 214 10.94 -13.72 -26.56
CA PHE A 214 10.56 -12.34 -26.21
C PHE A 214 10.28 -12.17 -24.71
N ARG A 215 10.16 -13.28 -23.96
CA ARG A 215 9.83 -13.21 -22.53
C ARG A 215 11.02 -12.70 -21.76
N LEU A 216 10.79 -11.67 -20.94
CA LEU A 216 11.77 -11.17 -20.00
C LEU A 216 12.13 -12.24 -18.96
N PRO A 217 13.42 -12.40 -18.63
CA PRO A 217 13.85 -13.35 -17.61
C PRO A 217 13.30 -12.99 -16.23
N LYS A 218 13.21 -13.99 -15.35
CA LYS A 218 13.07 -13.75 -13.92
C LYS A 218 14.47 -13.51 -13.37
N VAL A 219 14.67 -12.36 -12.75
CA VAL A 219 15.96 -11.99 -12.14
C VAL A 219 15.75 -11.78 -10.63
N PRO A 220 16.80 -11.93 -9.80
CA PRO A 220 16.76 -11.53 -8.40
C PRO A 220 16.46 -10.04 -8.24
N VAL A 221 15.99 -9.65 -7.06
CA VAL A 221 15.77 -8.23 -6.74
C VAL A 221 17.11 -7.49 -6.78
N SER A 222 17.16 -6.37 -7.50
CA SER A 222 18.35 -5.51 -7.59
C SER A 222 18.49 -4.64 -6.33
N GLU A 223 19.66 -4.04 -6.12
CA GLU A 223 19.86 -3.08 -5.01
C GLU A 223 18.85 -1.93 -5.09
N ARG A 224 18.63 -1.37 -6.29
CA ARG A 224 17.63 -0.32 -6.50
C ARG A 224 16.20 -0.83 -6.25
N GLY A 225 15.89 -2.04 -6.68
CA GLY A 225 14.62 -2.73 -6.44
C GLY A 225 14.34 -2.98 -4.96
N MET A 226 15.37 -3.29 -4.16
CA MET A 226 15.24 -3.43 -2.71
C MET A 226 14.81 -2.10 -2.06
N VAL A 227 15.39 -0.97 -2.50
CA VAL A 227 15.00 0.37 -2.01
C VAL A 227 13.55 0.68 -2.38
N SER A 228 13.14 0.42 -3.63
CA SER A 228 11.76 0.66 -4.09
C SER A 228 10.76 -0.19 -3.31
N LEU A 229 11.08 -1.47 -3.06
CA LEU A 229 10.26 -2.37 -2.26
C LEU A 229 10.19 -1.96 -0.79
N ASP A 230 11.30 -1.55 -0.17
CA ASP A 230 11.30 -1.05 1.20
C ASP A 230 10.37 0.16 1.34
N ARG A 231 10.52 1.14 0.43
CA ARG A 231 9.67 2.34 0.39
C ARG A 231 8.20 2.00 0.21
N PHE A 232 7.88 1.12 -0.75
CA PHE A 232 6.52 0.65 -0.97
C PHE A 232 5.96 -0.07 0.26
N ASN A 233 6.69 -1.02 0.85
CA ASN A 233 6.21 -1.80 1.99
C ASN A 233 6.03 -0.96 3.26
N ARG A 234 6.91 0.03 3.49
CA ARG A 234 6.81 0.94 4.65
C ARG A 234 5.67 1.93 4.54
N LYS A 235 5.29 2.31 3.31
CA LYS A 235 4.22 3.29 3.06
C LYS A 235 2.86 2.63 2.77
N SER A 236 2.87 1.44 2.19
CA SER A 236 1.67 0.67 1.90
C SER A 236 1.02 0.21 3.20
N THR A 237 -0.16 0.76 3.48
CA THR A 237 -0.98 0.37 4.61
C THR A 237 -2.34 -0.08 4.10
N VAL A 238 -2.72 -1.31 4.48
CA VAL A 238 -4.07 -1.82 4.22
C VAL A 238 -4.80 -1.85 5.55
N SER A 239 -5.91 -1.13 5.67
CA SER A 239 -6.71 -1.14 6.89
C SER A 239 -7.32 -2.53 7.14
N VAL A 240 -7.77 -2.77 8.37
CA VAL A 240 -8.46 -4.02 8.71
C VAL A 240 -9.70 -4.20 7.84
N GLU A 241 -10.48 -3.14 7.65
CA GLU A 241 -11.66 -3.11 6.79
C GLU A 241 -11.29 -3.40 5.33
N GLY A 242 -10.21 -2.79 4.83
CA GLY A 242 -9.70 -3.03 3.47
C GLY A 242 -9.42 -4.51 3.22
N ARG A 243 -8.77 -5.21 4.17
CA ARG A 243 -8.51 -6.66 4.07
C ARG A 243 -9.81 -7.49 4.07
N VAL A 244 -10.81 -7.07 4.86
CA VAL A 244 -12.13 -7.72 4.85
C VAL A 244 -12.82 -7.51 3.51
N PHE A 245 -12.77 -6.28 2.96
CA PHE A 245 -13.37 -5.95 1.67
C PHE A 245 -12.71 -6.70 0.51
N GLU A 246 -11.39 -6.85 0.51
CA GLU A 246 -10.68 -7.70 -0.46
C GLU A 246 -11.14 -9.15 -0.38
N THR A 247 -11.28 -9.68 0.83
CA THR A 247 -11.76 -11.06 1.04
C THR A 247 -13.18 -11.23 0.52
N LEU A 248 -14.08 -10.28 0.82
CA LEU A 248 -15.45 -10.27 0.31
C LEU A 248 -15.48 -10.15 -1.22
N ARG A 249 -14.70 -9.24 -1.81
CA ARG A 249 -14.60 -9.10 -3.28
C ARG A 249 -14.19 -10.43 -3.92
N ASN A 250 -13.17 -11.10 -3.39
CA ASN A 250 -12.69 -12.35 -3.95
C ASN A 250 -13.71 -13.50 -3.73
N ALA A 251 -14.43 -13.51 -2.62
CA ALA A 251 -15.47 -14.50 -2.32
C ALA A 251 -16.72 -14.35 -3.20
N THR A 252 -17.05 -13.14 -3.69
CA THR A 252 -18.26 -12.90 -4.51
C THR A 252 -18.32 -13.74 -5.79
N TRP A 253 -17.16 -14.12 -6.36
CA TRP A 253 -17.11 -15.01 -7.53
C TRP A 253 -17.47 -16.47 -7.21
N THR A 254 -17.48 -16.84 -5.92
CA THR A 254 -17.60 -18.23 -5.47
C THR A 254 -18.91 -18.55 -4.75
N ASP A 255 -19.65 -17.54 -4.27
CA ASP A 255 -20.90 -17.76 -3.52
C ASP A 255 -22.14 -17.60 -4.42
N THR A 256 -22.91 -18.69 -4.56
CA THR A 256 -24.15 -18.78 -5.35
C THR A 256 -25.42 -18.48 -4.54
N LYS A 257 -25.32 -18.22 -3.23
CA LYS A 257 -26.51 -18.01 -2.35
C LYS A 257 -27.09 -16.60 -2.37
N GLY A 258 -26.36 -15.60 -2.88
CA GLY A 258 -26.95 -14.32 -3.34
C GLY A 258 -27.44 -13.37 -2.25
N ASP A 259 -26.86 -13.38 -1.04
CA ASP A 259 -27.18 -12.36 -0.03
C ASP A 259 -26.69 -10.97 -0.47
N ALA A 260 -27.60 -9.98 -0.45
CA ALA A 260 -27.29 -8.60 -0.80
C ALA A 260 -26.62 -7.88 0.39
N PHE A 261 -25.56 -7.11 0.10
CA PHE A 261 -24.83 -6.36 1.12
C PHE A 261 -24.19 -5.09 0.53
N SER A 262 -23.90 -4.13 1.40
CA SER A 262 -23.12 -2.94 1.08
C SER A 262 -22.27 -2.56 2.29
N PHE A 263 -20.96 -2.50 2.10
CA PHE A 263 -19.98 -2.07 3.09
C PHE A 263 -19.20 -0.88 2.55
N SER A 264 -18.92 0.07 3.43
CA SER A 264 -17.97 1.16 3.20
C SER A 264 -17.06 1.29 4.42
N ALA A 265 -15.83 1.75 4.19
CA ALA A 265 -14.88 2.04 5.25
C ALA A 265 -15.44 3.10 6.21
N ALA A 266 -15.08 3.00 7.49
CA ALA A 266 -15.37 4.04 8.45
C ALA A 266 -14.63 5.34 8.09
N GLU A 267 -15.16 6.48 8.55
CA GLU A 267 -14.42 7.74 8.46
C GLU A 267 -13.11 7.63 9.28
N PRO A 268 -11.96 8.02 8.70
CA PRO A 268 -10.69 8.02 9.43
C PRO A 268 -10.74 8.85 10.71
N GLY A 269 -9.97 8.44 11.73
CA GLY A 269 -9.78 9.22 12.95
C GLY A 269 -10.93 9.18 13.96
N ARG A 270 -11.92 8.28 13.79
CA ARG A 270 -13.03 8.14 14.76
C ARG A 270 -12.61 7.56 16.12
N ASP A 271 -11.59 6.72 16.17
CA ASP A 271 -11.09 6.09 17.39
C ASP A 271 -9.57 5.87 17.28
N ILE A 272 -8.82 6.10 18.36
CA ILE A 272 -7.37 5.97 18.41
C ILE A 272 -6.90 4.52 18.17
N LEU A 273 -7.70 3.53 18.57
CA LEU A 273 -7.39 2.12 18.38
C LEU A 273 -7.98 1.55 17.09
N GLU A 274 -8.77 2.29 16.33
CA GLU A 274 -9.44 1.81 15.10
C GLU A 274 -10.18 0.45 15.28
N ALA A 275 -10.50 0.09 16.53
CA ALA A 275 -11.14 -1.16 16.91
C ALA A 275 -11.83 -1.01 18.28
N VAL A 276 -13.01 -1.60 18.41
CA VAL A 276 -13.75 -1.61 19.68
C VAL A 276 -13.41 -2.87 20.47
N LEU A 277 -12.87 -2.68 21.67
CA LEU A 277 -12.52 -3.73 22.64
C LEU A 277 -13.36 -3.54 23.90
N PRO A 278 -14.59 -4.09 23.99
CA PRO A 278 -15.45 -3.81 25.13
C PRO A 278 -14.88 -4.39 26.43
N ASP A 279 -14.59 -3.55 27.43
CA ASP A 279 -14.05 -3.97 28.74
C ASP A 279 -14.80 -5.17 29.33
N GLY A 280 -16.14 -5.14 29.27
CA GLY A 280 -16.99 -6.20 29.78
C GLY A 280 -16.76 -7.58 29.15
N LYS A 281 -16.27 -7.65 27.91
CA LYS A 281 -15.88 -8.92 27.27
C LYS A 281 -14.68 -9.54 27.96
N PHE A 282 -13.79 -8.73 28.53
CA PHE A 282 -12.66 -9.23 29.27
C PHE A 282 -13.02 -9.44 30.74
N THR A 283 -13.57 -8.42 31.39
CA THR A 283 -13.79 -8.39 32.86
C THR A 283 -14.95 -9.25 33.33
N HIS A 284 -16.02 -9.38 32.53
CA HIS A 284 -17.24 -10.12 32.92
C HIS A 284 -17.43 -11.44 32.18
N TYR A 285 -16.63 -11.71 31.14
CA TYR A 285 -16.75 -12.90 30.29
C TYR A 285 -15.47 -13.73 30.23
N LEU A 286 -14.37 -13.22 29.65
CA LEU A 286 -13.14 -14.01 29.43
C LEU A 286 -12.44 -14.39 30.73
N PHE A 287 -12.44 -13.52 31.75
CA PHE A 287 -11.83 -13.78 33.05
C PHE A 287 -12.84 -14.20 34.13
N ASN A 288 -14.10 -14.47 33.75
CA ASN A 288 -15.14 -14.85 34.70
C ASN A 288 -15.35 -16.37 34.72
N ARG A 289 -14.88 -17.02 35.80
CA ARG A 289 -15.00 -18.48 36.00
C ARG A 289 -16.44 -18.95 36.18
N ASP A 290 -17.31 -18.09 36.71
CA ASP A 290 -18.70 -18.41 37.02
C ASP A 290 -19.65 -18.11 35.84
N HIS A 291 -19.13 -17.51 34.76
CA HIS A 291 -19.93 -17.24 33.57
C HIS A 291 -20.25 -18.54 32.84
N LYS A 292 -21.54 -18.83 32.60
CA LYS A 292 -22.02 -20.06 31.94
C LYS A 292 -21.22 -20.44 30.69
N ASP A 293 -21.02 -19.49 29.78
CA ASP A 293 -20.28 -19.70 28.52
C ASP A 293 -18.81 -19.24 28.58
N GLY A 294 -18.41 -18.55 29.66
CA GLY A 294 -17.10 -17.90 29.81
C GLY A 294 -16.14 -18.70 30.67
N GLY A 295 -16.67 -19.51 31.60
CA GLY A 295 -15.90 -20.30 32.55
C GLY A 295 -14.81 -21.19 31.93
N PRO A 296 -15.09 -21.96 30.85
CA PRO A 296 -14.05 -22.73 30.17
C PRO A 296 -12.91 -21.87 29.61
N LYS A 297 -13.21 -20.64 29.17
CA LYS A 297 -12.21 -19.70 28.63
C LYS A 297 -11.36 -19.11 29.75
N ALA A 298 -12.01 -18.75 30.86
CA ALA A 298 -11.34 -18.27 32.07
C ALA A 298 -10.37 -19.31 32.61
N LYS A 299 -10.75 -20.60 32.65
CA LYS A 299 -9.85 -21.69 33.06
C LYS A 299 -8.63 -21.79 32.15
N PHE A 300 -8.82 -21.75 30.84
CA PHE A 300 -7.68 -21.78 29.90
C PHE A 300 -6.73 -20.59 30.11
N LEU A 301 -7.27 -19.36 30.15
CA LEU A 301 -6.46 -18.15 30.31
C LEU A 301 -5.73 -18.10 31.67
N MET A 302 -6.42 -18.43 32.75
CA MET A 302 -5.90 -18.29 34.11
C MET A 302 -5.07 -19.49 34.55
N ASP A 303 -5.59 -20.70 34.35
CA ASP A 303 -5.01 -21.92 34.93
C ASP A 303 -3.89 -22.46 34.02
N GLU A 304 -4.13 -22.50 32.70
CA GLU A 304 -3.16 -23.01 31.74
C GLU A 304 -2.11 -21.95 31.39
N LEU A 305 -2.57 -20.77 30.93
CA LEU A 305 -1.68 -19.70 30.46
C LEU A 305 -1.18 -18.77 31.58
N GLY A 306 -1.79 -18.78 32.76
CA GLY A 306 -1.30 -18.02 33.91
C GLY A 306 -1.54 -16.52 33.84
N PHE A 307 -2.54 -16.06 33.08
CA PHE A 307 -3.00 -14.66 33.16
C PHE A 307 -3.76 -14.41 34.47
N GLU A 308 -3.58 -13.24 35.05
CA GLU A 308 -4.40 -12.76 36.16
C GLU A 308 -5.58 -11.93 35.62
N ALA A 309 -6.65 -11.78 36.40
CA ALA A 309 -7.83 -11.01 35.96
C ALA A 309 -7.49 -9.53 35.68
N GLU A 310 -6.50 -8.98 36.40
CA GLU A 310 -6.01 -7.63 36.24
C GLU A 310 -5.20 -7.45 34.93
N ASP A 311 -4.70 -8.52 34.32
CA ASP A 311 -3.99 -8.50 33.03
C ASP A 311 -4.93 -8.33 31.83
N TRP A 312 -6.21 -8.06 32.04
CA TRP A 312 -7.18 -8.01 30.95
C TRP A 312 -6.82 -7.00 29.84
N ARG A 313 -6.26 -5.83 30.18
CA ARG A 313 -5.78 -4.84 29.19
C ARG A 313 -4.58 -5.36 28.41
N TYR A 314 -3.70 -6.12 29.07
CA TYR A 314 -2.54 -6.74 28.46
C TYR A 314 -2.97 -7.83 27.46
N LEU A 315 -4.02 -8.60 27.76
CA LEU A 315 -4.62 -9.53 26.80
C LEU A 315 -5.34 -8.79 25.65
N ALA A 316 -6.11 -7.75 25.96
CA ALA A 316 -6.84 -6.96 24.96
C ALA A 316 -5.90 -6.32 23.94
N ALA A 317 -4.77 -5.79 24.39
CA ALA A 317 -3.74 -5.25 23.52
C ALA A 317 -3.12 -6.31 22.59
N GLN A 318 -2.91 -7.55 23.06
CA GLN A 318 -2.45 -8.64 22.17
C GLN A 318 -3.47 -8.97 21.08
N PHE A 319 -4.77 -8.95 21.40
CA PHE A 319 -5.82 -9.16 20.39
C PHE A 319 -5.85 -8.03 19.36
N TYR A 320 -5.70 -6.79 19.82
CA TYR A 320 -5.63 -5.62 18.96
C TYR A 320 -4.40 -5.64 18.06
N ASP A 321 -3.21 -5.84 18.62
CA ASP A 321 -1.96 -5.88 17.87
C ASP A 321 -2.00 -7.00 16.81
N ALA A 322 -2.57 -8.16 17.15
CA ALA A 322 -2.78 -9.24 16.20
C ALA A 322 -3.80 -8.88 15.10
N LEU A 323 -4.89 -8.17 15.43
CA LEU A 323 -5.87 -7.70 14.43
C LEU A 323 -5.20 -6.84 13.34
N LEU A 324 -4.33 -5.91 13.74
CA LEU A 324 -3.67 -4.97 12.83
C LEU A 324 -2.79 -5.66 11.78
N ILE A 325 -2.16 -6.79 12.12
CA ILE A 325 -1.18 -7.47 11.25
C ILE A 325 -1.70 -8.78 10.64
N SER A 326 -2.90 -9.24 11.03
CA SER A 326 -3.47 -10.50 10.55
C SER A 326 -4.34 -10.34 9.30
N GLN A 327 -4.33 -11.37 8.45
CA GLN A 327 -5.34 -11.54 7.41
C GLN A 327 -6.63 -12.12 8.02
N PRO A 328 -7.81 -11.53 7.72
CA PRO A 328 -9.07 -12.04 8.24
C PRO A 328 -9.35 -13.46 7.70
N ARG A 329 -9.88 -14.33 8.55
CA ARG A 329 -10.26 -15.71 8.20
C ARG A 329 -11.75 -15.92 8.40
N ASP A 330 -12.30 -16.92 7.71
CA ASP A 330 -13.70 -17.32 7.80
C ASP A 330 -14.66 -16.13 7.72
N VAL A 331 -14.45 -15.27 6.72
CA VAL A 331 -15.28 -14.08 6.54
C VAL A 331 -16.68 -14.52 6.13
N GLU A 332 -17.66 -14.27 7.00
CA GLU A 332 -19.06 -14.62 6.84
C GLU A 332 -19.93 -13.36 6.88
N LEU A 333 -20.93 -13.29 6.00
CA LEU A 333 -21.99 -12.28 6.12
C LEU A 333 -23.00 -12.70 7.18
N ARG A 334 -23.38 -11.76 8.04
CA ARG A 334 -24.37 -11.95 9.11
C ARG A 334 -25.43 -10.88 9.02
N ARG A 335 -26.70 -11.29 9.00
CA ARG A 335 -27.82 -10.36 9.12
C ARG A 335 -27.76 -9.64 10.47
N TRP A 336 -28.03 -8.34 10.46
CA TRP A 336 -27.97 -7.41 11.58
C TRP A 336 -29.21 -6.52 11.60
N GLU A 337 -29.42 -5.78 12.70
CA GLU A 337 -30.60 -4.92 12.89
C GLU A 337 -30.73 -3.81 11.84
N ARG A 338 -29.61 -3.33 11.30
CA ARG A 338 -29.53 -2.26 10.28
C ARG A 338 -29.10 -2.73 8.89
N GLY A 339 -29.04 -4.05 8.64
CA GLY A 339 -28.55 -4.58 7.36
C GLY A 339 -27.76 -5.88 7.50
N TYR A 340 -26.63 -6.00 6.82
CA TYR A 340 -25.68 -7.11 6.97
C TYR A 340 -24.33 -6.60 7.48
N GLY A 341 -23.71 -7.35 8.40
CA GLY A 341 -22.35 -7.14 8.91
C GLY A 341 -21.42 -8.27 8.47
N ALA A 342 -20.11 -8.01 8.44
CA ALA A 342 -19.11 -9.05 8.22
C ALA A 342 -18.61 -9.59 9.57
N ARG A 343 -18.66 -10.90 9.73
CA ARG A 343 -18.00 -11.60 10.84
C ARG A 343 -16.73 -12.23 10.32
N PHE A 344 -15.64 -12.13 11.06
CA PHE A 344 -14.38 -12.77 10.70
C PHE A 344 -13.60 -13.19 11.94
N ASN A 345 -12.62 -14.06 11.73
CA ASN A 345 -11.76 -14.59 12.78
C ASN A 345 -10.31 -14.09 12.60
N VAL A 346 -9.64 -13.88 13.74
CA VAL A 346 -8.19 -13.69 13.83
C VAL A 346 -7.63 -14.70 14.82
N TYR A 347 -6.59 -15.43 14.42
CA TYR A 347 -5.91 -16.42 15.24
C TYR A 347 -4.65 -15.79 15.85
N VAL A 348 -4.57 -15.80 17.17
CA VAL A 348 -3.54 -15.08 17.92
C VAL A 348 -2.87 -16.01 18.94
N GLU A 349 -1.54 -16.04 18.94
CA GLU A 349 -0.75 -16.67 19.98
C GLU A 349 -0.48 -15.64 21.08
N VAL A 350 -1.23 -15.72 22.17
CA VAL A 350 -1.05 -14.81 23.31
C VAL A 350 0.00 -15.36 24.27
N THR A 351 0.74 -14.48 24.91
CA THR A 351 1.73 -14.81 25.94
C THR A 351 1.41 -14.06 27.22
N SER A 352 1.30 -14.76 28.35
CA SER A 352 1.09 -14.15 29.65
C SER A 352 2.35 -13.48 30.16
N ARG A 353 2.23 -12.63 31.19
CA ARG A 353 3.40 -12.01 31.83
C ARG A 353 4.32 -13.00 32.53
N LYS A 354 3.89 -14.26 32.71
CA LYS A 354 4.68 -15.38 33.23
C LYS A 354 5.40 -16.17 32.12
N GLY A 355 5.26 -15.75 30.85
CA GLY A 355 5.95 -16.34 29.70
C GLY A 355 5.29 -17.59 29.11
N LYS A 356 4.12 -18.00 29.62
CA LYS A 356 3.34 -19.09 29.01
C LYS A 356 2.52 -18.57 27.84
N SER A 357 2.48 -19.34 26.77
CA SER A 357 1.79 -18.96 25.53
C SER A 357 0.72 -19.96 25.13
N GLY A 358 -0.29 -19.48 24.41
CA GLY A 358 -1.37 -20.32 23.89
C GLY A 358 -2.14 -19.62 22.78
N VAL A 359 -2.80 -20.41 21.94
CA VAL A 359 -3.52 -19.89 20.78
C VAL A 359 -4.99 -19.64 21.13
N LEU A 360 -5.48 -18.46 20.73
CA LEU A 360 -6.90 -18.13 20.73
C LEU A 360 -7.36 -17.76 19.33
N ARG A 361 -8.61 -18.12 19.04
CA ARG A 361 -9.38 -17.57 17.93
C ARG A 361 -10.27 -16.46 18.46
N THR A 362 -10.02 -15.25 17.98
CA THR A 362 -10.84 -14.06 18.24
C THR A 362 -11.83 -13.87 17.11
N GLY A 363 -13.10 -13.61 17.45
CA GLY A 363 -14.15 -13.32 16.49
C GLY A 363 -14.48 -11.84 16.50
N TRP A 364 -14.51 -11.22 15.33
CA TRP A 364 -14.72 -9.80 15.12
C TRP A 364 -15.97 -9.56 14.29
N MET A 365 -16.65 -8.45 14.56
CA MET A 365 -17.80 -7.96 13.81
C MET A 365 -17.46 -6.61 13.18
N LEU A 366 -17.70 -6.47 11.88
CA LEU A 366 -17.57 -5.23 11.14
C LEU A 366 -18.95 -4.86 10.58
N ALA A 367 -19.57 -3.84 11.16
CA ALA A 367 -20.80 -3.28 10.61
C ALA A 367 -20.46 -2.23 9.54
N PRO A 368 -21.37 -1.97 8.57
CA PRO A 368 -21.15 -0.95 7.56
C PRO A 368 -20.86 0.44 8.15
N GLY A 369 -19.76 1.07 7.74
CA GLY A 369 -19.36 2.41 8.21
C GLY A 369 -18.87 2.48 9.66
N GLU A 370 -18.66 1.33 10.31
CA GLU A 370 -18.11 1.21 11.66
C GLU A 370 -16.73 0.53 11.64
N ILE A 371 -16.01 0.64 12.75
CA ILE A 371 -14.73 -0.06 12.98
C ILE A 371 -14.96 -1.47 13.54
N PRO A 372 -14.01 -2.41 13.36
CA PRO A 372 -14.13 -3.78 13.88
C PRO A 372 -14.35 -3.82 15.39
N SER A 373 -15.29 -4.65 15.85
CA SER A 373 -15.62 -4.84 17.26
C SER A 373 -15.42 -6.28 17.72
N LEU A 374 -14.75 -6.48 18.85
CA LEU A 374 -14.51 -7.81 19.41
C LEU A 374 -15.81 -8.42 19.91
N SER A 375 -16.19 -9.55 19.32
CA SER A 375 -17.40 -10.29 19.69
C SER A 375 -17.14 -11.40 20.70
N THR A 376 -16.06 -12.17 20.52
CA THR A 376 -15.71 -13.34 21.33
C THR A 376 -14.24 -13.71 21.18
N ALA A 377 -13.71 -14.51 22.12
CA ALA A 377 -12.44 -15.20 21.97
C ALA A 377 -12.57 -16.62 22.55
N VAL A 378 -11.98 -17.62 21.90
CA VAL A 378 -12.00 -19.02 22.34
C VAL A 378 -10.61 -19.64 22.22
N PRO A 379 -10.21 -20.58 23.09
CA PRO A 379 -9.00 -21.37 22.90
C PRO A 379 -9.04 -22.11 21.55
N ASP A 380 -7.91 -22.20 20.88
CA ASP A 380 -7.77 -22.86 19.58
C ASP A 380 -6.39 -23.55 19.47
N ARG A 381 -6.13 -24.27 18.37
CA ARG A 381 -4.86 -24.98 18.09
C ARG A 381 -4.32 -24.67 16.69
N SER A 382 -4.80 -23.61 16.05
CA SER A 382 -4.34 -23.20 14.72
C SER A 382 -2.83 -22.98 14.68
N GLU A 383 -2.15 -23.61 13.72
CA GLU A 383 -0.72 -23.41 13.43
C GLU A 383 -0.45 -22.07 12.73
N HIS A 384 -1.49 -21.39 12.25
CA HIS A 384 -1.39 -20.09 11.57
C HIS A 384 -1.66 -18.90 12.50
N ALA A 385 -1.56 -19.12 13.81
CA ALA A 385 -1.73 -18.05 14.79
C ALA A 385 -0.60 -17.02 14.66
N ILE A 386 -0.96 -15.74 14.68
CA ILE A 386 0.00 -14.66 14.68
C ILE A 386 0.44 -14.40 16.12
N LYS A 387 1.75 -14.28 16.32
CA LYS A 387 2.33 -13.82 17.58
C LYS A 387 2.48 -12.29 17.54
N PRO A 388 1.66 -11.54 18.30
CA PRO A 388 1.77 -10.09 18.34
C PRO A 388 3.06 -9.65 19.05
N PRO A 389 3.51 -8.39 18.86
CA PRO A 389 4.56 -7.81 19.68
C PRO A 389 4.17 -7.79 21.16
N ILE A 390 5.16 -7.54 22.04
CA ILE A 390 4.89 -7.35 23.46
C ILE A 390 4.05 -6.08 23.62
N PRO A 391 2.86 -6.16 24.25
CA PRO A 391 2.00 -5.00 24.40
C PRO A 391 2.63 -3.88 25.22
N ALA A 392 2.43 -2.64 24.77
CA ALA A 392 2.74 -1.43 25.51
C ALA A 392 1.71 -1.17 26.64
N VAL A 393 1.52 -2.14 27.52
CA VAL A 393 0.59 -2.09 28.66
C VAL A 393 1.32 -2.35 29.96
N LEU A 394 1.31 -1.36 30.85
CA LEU A 394 1.92 -1.46 32.18
C LEU A 394 1.22 -2.50 33.04
N ARG A 395 1.95 -3.04 34.01
CA ARG A 395 1.31 -3.84 35.06
C ARG A 395 0.34 -2.95 35.86
N PRO A 396 -0.85 -3.46 36.20
CA PRO A 396 -1.77 -2.77 37.08
C PRO A 396 -1.10 -2.48 38.44
N GLU A 397 -0.97 -1.20 38.78
CA GLU A 397 -0.45 -0.72 40.06
C GLU A 397 -1.37 0.40 40.57
N LYS A 398 -1.23 0.78 41.84
CA LYS A 398 -1.98 1.92 42.39
C LYS A 398 -1.61 3.18 41.62
N THR A 399 -2.63 3.84 41.06
CA THR A 399 -2.47 5.06 40.28
C THR A 399 -1.86 6.18 41.14
N GLY A 400 -0.79 6.80 40.63
CA GLY A 400 -0.05 7.87 41.32
C GLY A 400 1.10 8.40 40.45
N ASN A 401 1.86 9.36 40.95
CA ASN A 401 2.91 10.04 40.16
C ASN A 401 3.93 9.07 39.55
N GLY A 402 4.35 8.05 40.28
CA GLY A 402 5.28 7.04 39.76
C GLY A 402 4.66 6.16 38.66
N TRP A 403 3.35 5.90 38.70
CA TRP A 403 2.66 5.18 37.63
C TRP A 403 2.52 6.05 36.38
N TRP A 404 2.17 7.33 36.55
CA TRP A 404 2.10 8.29 35.44
C TRP A 404 3.43 8.51 34.74
N GLU A 405 4.52 8.56 35.52
CA GLU A 405 5.88 8.63 34.98
C GLU A 405 6.19 7.42 34.10
N LYS A 406 5.95 6.18 34.60
CA LYS A 406 6.15 4.95 33.81
C LYS A 406 5.31 4.96 32.53
N LEU A 407 4.06 5.42 32.61
CA LEU A 407 3.16 5.45 31.44
C LEU A 407 3.64 6.45 30.40
N PHE A 408 4.06 7.64 30.83
CA PHE A 408 4.61 8.66 29.95
C PHE A 408 5.86 8.16 29.25
N VAL A 409 6.82 7.56 29.98
CA VAL A 409 8.06 7.05 29.38
C VAL A 409 7.77 5.98 28.34
N LEU A 410 6.87 5.04 28.64
CA LEU A 410 6.46 4.00 27.70
C LEU A 410 5.79 4.60 26.45
N ALA A 411 4.87 5.55 26.62
CA ALA A 411 4.18 6.19 25.51
C ALA A 411 5.12 7.04 24.64
N ASP A 412 6.05 7.76 25.25
CA ASP A 412 7.07 8.55 24.56
C ASP A 412 8.05 7.67 23.79
N GLU A 413 8.47 6.53 24.36
CA GLU A 413 9.32 5.55 23.67
C GLU A 413 8.61 4.95 22.45
N CYS A 414 7.35 4.52 22.60
CA CYS A 414 6.54 4.06 21.47
C CYS A 414 6.30 5.16 20.43
N GLY A 415 6.12 6.40 20.86
CA GLY A 415 5.98 7.57 20.00
C GLY A 415 7.25 7.81 19.16
N ARG A 416 8.42 7.81 19.79
CA ARG A 416 9.72 7.99 19.12
C ARG A 416 10.00 6.85 18.13
N ASN A 417 9.73 5.61 18.51
CA ASN A 417 9.89 4.47 17.61
C ASN A 417 8.96 4.56 16.39
N ALA A 418 7.71 5.04 16.56
CA ALA A 418 6.80 5.24 15.44
C ALA A 418 7.25 6.40 14.53
N HIS A 419 7.69 7.51 15.11
CA HIS A 419 8.29 8.65 14.40
C HIS A 419 9.43 8.19 13.47
N ASP A 420 10.37 7.41 14.00
CA ASP A 420 11.55 6.97 13.25
C ASP A 420 11.22 5.92 12.17
N ALA A 421 10.16 5.14 12.37
CA ALA A 421 9.71 4.13 11.42
C ALA A 421 9.01 4.72 10.18
N VAL A 422 8.41 5.91 10.30
CA VAL A 422 7.67 6.55 9.21
C VAL A 422 8.59 6.99 8.08
N LEU A 423 8.19 6.62 6.86
CA LEU A 423 8.73 7.18 5.62
C LEU A 423 7.83 8.34 5.17
N PRO A 424 8.31 9.60 5.27
CA PRO A 424 7.52 10.74 4.86
C PRO A 424 7.21 10.71 3.36
N THR A 425 6.05 11.25 2.98
CA THR A 425 5.77 11.54 1.57
C THR A 425 6.63 12.72 1.12
N PRO A 426 7.47 12.56 0.08
CA PRO A 426 8.33 13.62 -0.39
C PRO A 426 7.50 14.80 -0.92
N MET A 427 8.01 16.01 -0.72
CA MET A 427 7.42 17.25 -1.23
C MET A 427 8.33 17.88 -2.29
N VAL A 428 7.72 18.48 -3.31
CA VAL A 428 8.42 19.20 -4.37
C VAL A 428 7.99 20.66 -4.32
N LEU A 429 8.95 21.57 -4.27
CA LEU A 429 8.73 23.01 -4.45
C LEU A 429 9.33 23.44 -5.79
N GLU A 430 8.71 24.37 -6.50
CA GLU A 430 9.06 24.73 -7.88
C GLU A 430 10.54 25.09 -8.08
N GLU A 431 11.17 25.69 -7.06
CA GLU A 431 12.57 26.17 -7.11
C GLU A 431 13.56 25.35 -6.25
N PHE A 432 13.10 24.30 -5.55
CA PHE A 432 13.93 23.54 -4.61
C PHE A 432 14.06 22.06 -4.99
N GLU A 433 15.12 21.42 -4.49
CA GLU A 433 15.26 19.95 -4.50
C GLU A 433 14.10 19.26 -3.77
N VAL A 434 13.87 17.99 -4.12
CA VAL A 434 12.85 17.19 -3.45
C VAL A 434 13.18 17.11 -1.97
N ILE A 435 12.23 17.53 -1.14
CA ILE A 435 12.35 17.47 0.31
C ILE A 435 11.80 16.12 0.75
N GLU A 436 12.70 15.16 0.99
CA GLU A 436 12.34 13.80 1.41
C GLU A 436 11.61 13.76 2.76
N GLU A 437 11.81 14.76 3.62
CA GLU A 437 11.13 14.89 4.90
C GLU A 437 9.65 15.35 4.75
N GLY A 438 9.24 15.74 3.54
CA GLY A 438 7.86 16.08 3.23
C GLY A 438 7.40 17.42 3.79
N GLU A 439 6.08 17.56 3.94
CA GLU A 439 5.41 18.77 4.40
C GLU A 439 5.80 19.13 5.84
N CYS A 440 5.95 20.44 6.08
CA CYS A 440 6.27 20.99 7.39
C CYS A 440 5.04 21.00 8.30
N GLY A 441 5.16 20.51 9.53
CA GLY A 441 4.10 20.58 10.52
C GLY A 441 4.42 19.83 11.80
N SER A 442 3.41 19.71 12.67
CA SER A 442 3.55 19.00 13.94
C SER A 442 2.19 18.43 14.39
N ALA A 443 2.22 17.63 15.45
CA ALA A 443 1.03 17.09 16.09
C ALA A 443 1.11 17.22 17.61
N TYR A 444 -0.04 17.16 18.27
CA TYR A 444 -0.12 17.11 19.73
C TYR A 444 -1.21 16.15 20.21
N ILE A 445 -0.98 15.59 21.41
CA ILE A 445 -1.91 14.72 22.12
C ILE A 445 -2.63 15.55 23.18
N VAL A 446 -3.96 15.51 23.19
CA VAL A 446 -4.80 16.21 24.17
C VAL A 446 -5.39 15.21 25.15
N VAL A 447 -5.12 15.40 26.44
CA VAL A 447 -5.75 14.67 27.54
C VAL A 447 -6.70 15.61 28.28
N LYS A 448 -8.00 15.28 28.28
CA LYS A 448 -9.04 16.13 28.85
C LYS A 448 -8.96 16.23 30.39
N ASP A 449 -9.49 17.33 30.92
CA ASP A 449 -9.62 17.63 32.36
C ASP A 449 -8.30 17.67 33.16
N ALA A 450 -7.56 18.78 33.03
CA ALA A 450 -6.30 19.03 33.75
C ALA A 450 -6.40 19.13 35.29
N ARG A 451 -7.58 18.92 35.89
CA ARG A 451 -7.79 18.99 37.35
C ARG A 451 -7.54 17.64 38.05
N LYS A 452 -7.41 16.55 37.29
CA LYS A 452 -7.24 15.19 37.84
C LYS A 452 -6.37 14.29 36.95
N GLY A 453 -6.00 13.14 37.51
CA GLY A 453 -5.36 12.04 36.79
C GLY A 453 -4.08 12.42 36.05
N PHE A 454 -3.89 11.81 34.88
CA PHE A 454 -2.73 12.00 34.02
C PHE A 454 -2.57 13.46 33.55
N ALA A 455 -3.67 14.11 33.14
CA ALA A 455 -3.63 15.50 32.69
C ALA A 455 -3.12 16.47 33.75
N ARG A 456 -3.57 16.34 35.01
CA ARG A 456 -3.03 17.14 36.12
C ARG A 456 -1.55 16.87 36.36
N TRP A 457 -1.17 15.60 36.29
CA TRP A 457 0.23 15.21 36.48
C TRP A 457 1.13 15.85 35.43
N LEU A 458 0.74 15.85 34.15
CA LEU A 458 1.49 16.49 33.05
C LEU A 458 1.75 17.98 33.33
N ILE A 459 0.72 18.73 33.75
CA ILE A 459 0.86 20.16 34.07
C ILE A 459 1.77 20.37 35.27
N ASN A 460 1.62 19.56 36.32
CA ASN A 460 2.40 19.71 37.55
C ASN A 460 3.89 19.37 37.36
N THR A 461 4.22 18.50 36.41
CA THR A 461 5.61 18.09 36.14
C THR A 461 6.25 18.88 34.99
N GLY A 462 5.50 19.75 34.31
CA GLY A 462 6.00 20.48 33.14
C GLY A 462 6.19 19.62 31.89
N ARG A 463 5.57 18.42 31.85
CA ARG A 463 5.62 17.50 30.71
C ARG A 463 4.49 17.70 29.69
N GLY A 464 3.60 18.64 29.96
CA GLY A 464 2.58 19.09 29.04
C GLY A 464 2.16 20.51 29.37
N GLU A 465 1.47 21.13 28.43
CA GLU A 465 1.01 22.51 28.53
C GLU A 465 -0.51 22.58 28.67
N ARG A 466 -1.03 23.70 29.19
CA ARG A 466 -2.48 23.90 29.27
C ARG A 466 -3.04 24.10 27.88
N PHE A 467 -3.91 23.19 27.44
CA PHE A 467 -4.57 23.32 26.15
C PHE A 467 -5.65 24.41 26.21
N TYR A 468 -5.79 25.21 25.14
CA TYR A 468 -6.70 26.36 25.11
C TYR A 468 -8.18 25.99 25.29
N ARG A 469 -8.60 24.78 24.85
CA ARG A 469 -9.95 24.23 25.08
C ARG A 469 -10.09 23.46 26.40
N GLY A 470 -9.08 23.54 27.26
CA GLY A 470 -9.00 22.80 28.53
C GLY A 470 -8.40 21.41 28.38
N GLY A 471 -7.70 20.96 29.42
CA GLY A 471 -6.90 19.73 29.40
C GLY A 471 -5.40 20.02 29.39
N ALA A 472 -4.61 18.98 29.13
CA ALA A 472 -3.16 19.07 28.94
C ALA A 472 -2.80 18.61 27.52
N ALA A 473 -1.96 19.38 26.84
CA ALA A 473 -1.41 19.06 25.54
C ALA A 473 0.03 18.56 25.68
N ILE A 474 0.36 17.50 24.96
CA ILE A 474 1.72 16.98 24.81
C ILE A 474 2.10 17.17 23.35
N TYR A 475 3.13 17.95 23.07
CA TYR A 475 3.62 18.15 21.72
C TYR A 475 4.55 17.02 21.30
N SER A 476 4.53 16.66 20.02
CA SER A 476 5.54 15.78 19.47
C SER A 476 6.93 16.38 19.69
N SER A 477 7.84 15.60 20.29
CA SER A 477 9.23 15.98 20.51
C SER A 477 10.12 15.79 19.27
N SER A 478 9.51 15.71 18.09
CA SER A 478 10.17 15.50 16.79
C SER A 478 11.21 16.59 16.50
N LEU A 479 12.42 16.17 16.12
CA LEU A 479 13.44 17.04 15.52
C LEU A 479 13.30 17.14 13.98
N SER A 480 12.32 16.43 13.41
CA SER A 480 11.97 16.49 11.99
C SER A 480 10.90 17.54 11.74
N GLN A 481 10.96 18.18 10.57
CA GLN A 481 9.88 19.05 10.08
C GLN A 481 8.62 18.27 9.68
N SER A 482 8.72 16.95 9.51
CA SER A 482 7.69 16.13 8.87
C SER A 482 6.42 16.04 9.71
N VAL A 483 5.31 16.54 9.16
CA VAL A 483 3.98 16.42 9.78
C VAL A 483 3.57 14.95 9.96
N GLU A 484 3.88 14.07 9.01
CA GLU A 484 3.54 12.64 9.08
C GLU A 484 4.31 11.93 10.21
N ARG A 485 5.58 12.29 10.46
CA ARG A 485 6.32 11.74 11.59
C ARG A 485 5.79 12.25 12.92
N ALA A 486 5.43 13.52 13.00
CA ALA A 486 4.84 14.10 14.20
C ALA A 486 3.47 13.46 14.51
N GLU A 487 2.64 13.25 13.49
CA GLU A 487 1.37 12.54 13.59
C GLU A 487 1.57 11.10 14.08
N ALA A 488 2.51 10.35 13.49
CA ALA A 488 2.79 8.99 13.89
C ALA A 488 3.28 8.89 15.34
N TYR A 489 4.11 9.84 15.79
CA TYR A 489 4.45 9.98 17.21
C TYR A 489 3.19 10.12 18.06
N ALA A 490 2.32 11.07 17.71
CA ALA A 490 1.15 11.42 18.50
C ALA A 490 0.11 10.28 18.56
N LEU A 491 -0.15 9.62 17.43
CA LEU A 491 -1.04 8.47 17.35
C LEU A 491 -0.51 7.28 18.14
N SER A 492 0.79 6.97 18.04
CA SER A 492 1.41 5.89 18.81
C SER A 492 1.39 6.18 20.32
N PHE A 493 1.69 7.41 20.72
CA PHE A 493 1.59 7.85 22.11
C PHE A 493 0.16 7.70 22.64
N ALA A 494 -0.83 8.23 21.90
CA ALA A 494 -2.24 8.15 22.24
C ALA A 494 -2.74 6.70 22.32
N ARG A 495 -2.26 5.81 21.45
CA ARG A 495 -2.56 4.37 21.50
C ARG A 495 -2.09 3.75 22.80
N VAL A 496 -0.87 4.05 23.25
CA VAL A 496 -0.37 3.56 24.55
C VAL A 496 -1.27 4.07 25.69
N LEU A 497 -1.67 5.35 25.66
CA LEU A 497 -2.60 5.90 26.65
C LEU A 497 -3.94 5.14 26.65
N ALA A 498 -4.54 4.94 25.47
CA ALA A 498 -5.82 4.25 25.32
C ALA A 498 -5.75 2.80 25.84
N LEU A 499 -4.70 2.05 25.48
CA LEU A 499 -4.48 0.68 25.95
C LEU A 499 -4.25 0.58 27.47
N ASN A 500 -3.84 1.67 28.11
CA ASN A 500 -3.69 1.78 29.57
C ASN A 500 -4.89 2.49 30.25
N GLY A 501 -5.99 2.74 29.52
CA GLY A 501 -7.23 3.30 30.06
C GLY A 501 -7.22 4.82 30.25
N VAL A 502 -6.34 5.54 29.56
CA VAL A 502 -6.29 7.01 29.55
C VAL A 502 -6.81 7.50 28.20
N PRO A 503 -8.02 8.08 28.13
CA PRO A 503 -8.55 8.60 26.87
C PRO A 503 -7.81 9.88 26.45
N SER A 504 -7.54 10.00 25.16
CA SER A 504 -6.87 11.15 24.56
C SER A 504 -7.35 11.39 23.13
N GLU A 505 -7.10 12.58 22.61
CA GLU A 505 -7.35 12.99 21.23
C GLU A 505 -6.01 13.41 20.58
N VAL A 506 -5.91 13.31 19.26
CA VAL A 506 -4.74 13.75 18.50
C VAL A 506 -5.19 14.80 17.50
N GLU A 507 -4.43 15.89 17.42
CA GLU A 507 -4.63 16.94 16.41
C GLU A 507 -3.29 17.20 15.69
N THR A 508 -3.36 17.34 14.37
CA THR A 508 -2.23 17.66 13.49
C THR A 508 -2.40 19.07 12.92
N TYR A 509 -1.30 19.77 12.69
CA TYR A 509 -1.30 21.06 12.03
C TYR A 509 -0.12 21.21 11.08
N TYR A 510 -0.37 21.93 10.00
CA TYR A 510 0.59 22.23 8.93
C TYR A 510 1.15 23.64 9.14
N SER A 511 2.42 23.85 8.78
CA SER A 511 3.13 25.13 8.96
C SER A 511 3.49 25.79 7.64
#